data_AF-A0A0C3GMU8-F1
#
_entry.id   AF-A0A0C3GMU8-F1
#
_cell.length_a   1.000
_cell.length_b   1.000
_cell.length_c   1.000
_cell.angle_alpha   90.00
_cell.angle_beta   90.00
_cell.angle_gamma   90.00
#
_symmetry.space_group_name_H-M   'P 1'
#
loop_
_entity.id
_entity.type
_entity.pdbx_description
1 polymer ?
#
loop_
_entity_poly.entity_id
_entity_poly.type
_entity_poly.pdbx_seq_one_letter_code
_entity_poly.pdbx_strand_id
1 'polypeptide(L)'
;MSEEEKRRCGGFVKLVEFCNVAQVQFHCKYVWLDTGCINHSSSAELEESIRSMFNWYRNSEICVVHLNETSNALSLRRDAWFTRGWTLQELLAPRQIKFFDQYWRPLTPNCSNDKVPDTKLGVPLWRTIHEITGIPVSQLLSFEPGMQHIKERMVWASARKTTRIEDKAYCLIGIFDVSLAIAYGEGTMAFHRLQLEIMQRSDDKGLFAWRGQESAYNSMLAAGPECFFRSMWSLLPEVEREPNLDTTYALTNRGLRMSVPVYGVESTKGVCLPDGSDFAGSDSDRDGSSGFQYELMVEGLGRITVKLREHRYRHLKIAILGNASRTTSVAILLVFSETTGQYKRIAILKVKRLSPWKEPEIIFIK
;
A
#
# COMPACT_ATOMS: atom_id res chain seq x y z
N MET A 1 -36.24 -0.46 20.24
CA MET A 1 -36.61 0.26 19.00
C MET A 1 -37.77 -0.47 18.35
N SER A 2 -38.89 0.22 18.15
CA SER A 2 -40.05 -0.32 17.42
C SER A 2 -39.72 -0.53 15.92
N GLU A 3 -40.51 -1.34 15.20
CA GLU A 3 -40.32 -1.55 13.75
C GLU A 3 -40.41 -0.23 12.95
N GLU A 4 -41.25 0.71 13.39
CA GLU A 4 -41.38 2.05 12.80
C GLU A 4 -40.14 2.93 13.01
N GLU A 5 -39.46 2.81 14.16
CA GLU A 5 -38.21 3.52 14.43
C GLU A 5 -37.05 2.96 13.61
N LYS A 6 -37.02 1.64 13.38
CA LYS A 6 -36.03 1.01 12.48
C LYS A 6 -36.21 1.45 11.02
N ARG A 7 -37.46 1.63 10.57
CA ARG A 7 -37.80 2.13 9.22
C ARG A 7 -37.33 3.57 8.95
N ARG A 8 -37.11 4.36 10.01
CA ARG A 8 -36.61 5.75 9.93
C ARG A 8 -35.09 5.86 10.04
N CYS A 9 -34.38 4.77 10.34
CA CYS A 9 -32.94 4.78 10.42
C CYS A 9 -32.32 4.84 9.01
N GLY A 10 -31.35 5.72 8.80
CA GLY A 10 -30.70 5.89 7.49
C GLY A 10 -30.10 4.60 6.92
N GLY A 11 -29.68 3.65 7.77
CA GLY A 11 -29.19 2.34 7.33
C GLY A 11 -30.27 1.46 6.69
N PHE A 12 -31.49 1.46 7.23
CA PHE A 12 -32.59 0.67 6.67
C PHE A 12 -33.05 1.22 5.32
N VAL A 13 -33.14 2.55 5.19
CA VAL A 13 -33.47 3.21 3.91
C VAL A 13 -32.45 2.83 2.84
N LYS A 14 -31.15 2.86 3.16
CA LYS A 14 -30.09 2.44 2.23
C LYS A 14 -30.24 0.99 1.79
N LEU A 15 -30.61 0.08 2.69
CA LEU A 15 -30.83 -1.33 2.34
C LEU A 15 -32.02 -1.50 1.38
N VAL A 16 -33.14 -0.80 1.64
CA VAL A 16 -34.32 -0.86 0.76
C VAL A 16 -33.98 -0.35 -0.64
N GLU A 17 -33.29 0.77 -0.74
CA GLU A 17 -32.86 1.32 -2.04
C GLU A 17 -31.85 0.41 -2.75
N PHE A 18 -30.92 -0.19 -2.00
CA PHE A 18 -29.99 -1.17 -2.56
C PHE A 18 -30.73 -2.37 -3.18
N CYS A 19 -31.68 -2.95 -2.44
CA CYS A 19 -32.51 -4.05 -2.94
C CYS A 19 -33.32 -3.64 -4.19
N ASN A 20 -33.89 -2.43 -4.18
CA ASN A 20 -34.65 -1.91 -5.32
C ASN A 20 -33.77 -1.76 -6.57
N VAL A 21 -32.60 -1.14 -6.43
CA VAL A 21 -31.63 -0.99 -7.51
C VAL A 21 -31.18 -2.36 -8.03
N ALA A 22 -30.82 -3.28 -7.15
CA ALA A 22 -30.37 -4.62 -7.50
C ALA A 22 -31.42 -5.39 -8.31
N GLN A 23 -32.69 -5.35 -7.89
CA GLN A 23 -33.78 -6.07 -8.55
C GLN A 23 -34.23 -5.41 -9.86
N VAL A 24 -34.43 -4.08 -9.84
CA VAL A 24 -35.01 -3.35 -10.98
C VAL A 24 -34.00 -3.13 -12.09
N GLN A 25 -32.76 -2.73 -11.76
CA GLN A 25 -31.76 -2.39 -12.77
C GLN A 25 -30.88 -3.57 -13.18
N PHE A 26 -30.61 -4.50 -12.26
CA PHE A 26 -29.65 -5.60 -12.47
C PHE A 26 -30.26 -7.00 -12.35
N HIS A 27 -31.57 -7.11 -12.09
CA HIS A 27 -32.30 -8.37 -11.98
C HIS A 27 -31.71 -9.38 -10.98
N CYS A 28 -31.05 -8.87 -9.94
CA CYS A 28 -30.44 -9.68 -8.90
C CYS A 28 -31.49 -10.04 -7.83
N LYS A 29 -31.71 -11.36 -7.66
CA LYS A 29 -32.66 -11.90 -6.66
C LYS A 29 -32.14 -11.82 -5.22
N TYR A 30 -30.82 -11.75 -5.06
CA TYR A 30 -30.15 -11.74 -3.76
C TYR A 30 -29.16 -10.58 -3.73
N VAL A 31 -29.02 -9.96 -2.55
CA VAL A 31 -28.04 -8.93 -2.27
C VAL A 31 -27.18 -9.38 -1.10
N TRP A 32 -25.92 -8.94 -1.11
CA TRP A 32 -24.99 -9.18 -0.02
C TRP A 32 -24.41 -7.85 0.48
N LEU A 33 -24.34 -7.69 1.80
CA LEU A 33 -23.70 -6.57 2.47
C LEU A 33 -23.12 -7.03 3.82
N ASP A 34 -21.94 -6.52 4.16
CA ASP A 34 -21.18 -6.88 5.37
C ASP A 34 -21.98 -6.72 6.69
N THR A 35 -22.77 -5.67 6.77
CA THR A 35 -23.55 -5.31 7.96
C THR A 35 -24.80 -6.16 8.17
N GLY A 36 -25.31 -6.82 7.12
CA GLY A 36 -26.55 -7.61 7.17
C GLY A 36 -26.37 -9.11 6.92
N CYS A 37 -25.29 -9.50 6.24
CA CYS A 37 -25.07 -10.88 5.80
C CYS A 37 -23.93 -11.58 6.53
N ILE A 38 -23.22 -10.89 7.45
CA ILE A 38 -22.20 -11.49 8.29
C ILE A 38 -22.70 -11.49 9.73
N ASN A 39 -22.73 -12.65 10.37
CA ASN A 39 -22.94 -12.75 11.79
C ASN A 39 -21.68 -12.37 12.56
N HIS A 40 -21.57 -11.10 12.94
CA HIS A 40 -20.46 -10.58 13.74
C HIS A 40 -20.37 -11.18 15.15
N SER A 41 -21.37 -11.93 15.62
CA SER A 41 -21.35 -12.65 16.90
C SER A 41 -20.72 -14.04 16.80
N SER A 42 -20.61 -14.60 15.59
CA SER A 42 -19.94 -15.88 15.34
C SER A 42 -18.53 -15.63 14.83
N SER A 43 -17.52 -15.94 15.65
CA SER A 43 -16.11 -15.77 15.26
C SER A 43 -15.75 -16.62 14.04
N ALA A 44 -16.27 -17.85 13.97
CA ALA A 44 -16.03 -18.75 12.84
C ALA A 44 -16.62 -18.19 11.54
N GLU A 45 -17.85 -17.69 11.57
CA GLU A 45 -18.48 -17.09 10.39
C GLU A 45 -17.80 -15.78 9.98
N LEU A 46 -17.39 -14.95 10.95
CA LEU A 46 -16.65 -13.72 10.69
C LEU A 46 -15.31 -14.01 10.00
N GLU A 47 -14.57 -15.02 10.47
CA GLU A 47 -13.32 -15.45 9.86
C GLU A 47 -13.54 -15.97 8.43
N GLU A 48 -14.50 -16.87 8.23
CA GLU A 48 -14.86 -17.37 6.90
C GLU A 48 -15.25 -16.23 5.96
N SER A 49 -16.05 -15.29 6.46
CA SER A 49 -16.52 -14.13 5.71
C SER A 49 -15.39 -13.22 5.27
N ILE A 50 -14.46 -12.89 6.18
CA ILE A 50 -13.29 -12.06 5.85
C ILE A 50 -12.42 -12.73 4.78
N ARG A 51 -12.19 -14.04 4.89
CA ARG A 51 -11.41 -14.81 3.93
C ARG A 51 -12.10 -14.92 2.57
N SER A 52 -13.42 -14.84 2.54
CA SER A 52 -14.24 -15.01 1.32
C SER A 52 -14.63 -13.69 0.65
N MET A 53 -14.54 -12.57 1.36
CA MET A 53 -15.08 -11.27 0.94
C MET A 53 -14.60 -10.82 -0.43
N PHE A 54 -13.29 -10.95 -0.72
CA PHE A 54 -12.74 -10.63 -2.04
C PHE A 54 -13.42 -11.47 -3.14
N ASN A 55 -13.57 -12.78 -2.90
CA ASN A 55 -14.18 -13.69 -3.85
C ASN A 55 -15.68 -13.41 -4.03
N TRP A 56 -16.38 -12.98 -2.98
CA TRP A 56 -17.77 -12.56 -3.10
C TRP A 56 -17.92 -11.32 -3.98
N TYR A 57 -17.06 -10.31 -3.80
CA TYR A 57 -17.03 -9.15 -4.70
C TYR A 57 -16.63 -9.54 -6.13
N ARG A 58 -15.61 -10.40 -6.28
CA ARG A 58 -15.09 -10.85 -7.58
C ARG A 58 -16.12 -11.60 -8.42
N ASN A 59 -16.92 -12.43 -7.76
CA ASN A 59 -17.90 -13.31 -8.39
C ASN A 59 -19.34 -12.78 -8.31
N SER A 60 -19.57 -11.58 -7.78
CA SER A 60 -20.89 -10.97 -7.84
C SER A 60 -21.24 -10.58 -9.28
N GLU A 61 -22.54 -10.61 -9.59
CA GLU A 61 -23.04 -10.13 -10.89
C GLU A 61 -22.68 -8.65 -11.08
N ILE A 62 -22.90 -7.84 -10.04
CA ILE A 62 -22.59 -6.41 -10.00
C ILE A 62 -22.19 -6.01 -8.58
N CYS A 63 -21.30 -5.04 -8.45
CA CYS A 63 -21.04 -4.34 -7.20
C CYS A 63 -21.65 -2.94 -7.26
N VAL A 64 -22.62 -2.66 -6.39
CA VAL A 64 -23.30 -1.36 -6.31
C VAL A 64 -22.62 -0.52 -5.24
N VAL A 65 -22.07 0.64 -5.63
CA VAL A 65 -21.41 1.57 -4.72
C VAL A 65 -22.28 2.82 -4.56
N HIS A 66 -22.83 3.02 -3.36
CA HIS A 66 -23.52 4.24 -2.96
C HIS A 66 -22.55 5.22 -2.30
N LEU A 67 -22.36 6.40 -2.91
CA LEU A 67 -21.48 7.44 -2.42
C LEU A 67 -22.29 8.50 -1.66
N ASN A 68 -22.12 8.56 -0.34
CA ASN A 68 -23.01 9.32 0.54
C ASN A 68 -22.80 10.84 0.49
N GLU A 69 -21.63 11.31 0.04
CA GLU A 69 -21.26 12.72 0.03
C GLU A 69 -21.01 13.23 -1.40
N THR A 70 -21.37 12.43 -2.39
CA THR A 70 -21.15 12.70 -3.80
C THR A 70 -22.46 13.09 -4.47
N SER A 71 -22.47 14.21 -5.19
CA SER A 71 -23.56 14.63 -6.08
C SER A 71 -23.14 14.68 -7.56
N ASN A 72 -21.83 14.77 -7.82
CA ASN A 72 -21.25 14.79 -9.16
C ASN A 72 -19.77 14.38 -9.11
N ALA A 73 -19.14 14.27 -10.28
CA ALA A 73 -17.74 13.86 -10.43
C ALA A 73 -16.75 14.67 -9.57
N LEU A 74 -16.96 15.98 -9.39
CA LEU A 74 -16.05 16.85 -8.64
C LEU A 74 -16.12 16.60 -7.13
N SER A 75 -17.27 16.13 -6.63
CA SER A 75 -17.47 15.82 -5.21
C SER A 75 -16.91 14.46 -4.78
N LEU A 76 -16.55 13.56 -5.72
CA LEU A 76 -16.03 12.22 -5.40
C LEU A 76 -14.88 12.24 -4.39
N ARG A 77 -13.97 13.22 -4.53
CA ARG A 77 -12.77 13.32 -3.68
C ARG A 77 -13.08 13.48 -2.20
N ARG A 78 -14.24 14.03 -1.85
CA ARG A 78 -14.63 14.29 -0.46
C ARG A 78 -15.25 13.07 0.20
N ASP A 79 -15.71 12.10 -0.60
CA ASP A 79 -16.44 10.97 -0.07
C ASP A 79 -15.53 10.05 0.76
N ALA A 80 -15.95 9.80 2.00
CA ALA A 80 -15.23 8.95 2.92
C ALA A 80 -14.96 7.53 2.35
N TRP A 81 -15.75 7.05 1.39
CA TRP A 81 -15.55 5.75 0.74
C TRP A 81 -14.14 5.57 0.19
N PHE A 82 -13.51 6.61 -0.39
CA PHE A 82 -12.13 6.50 -0.93
C PHE A 82 -11.03 6.42 0.15
N THR A 83 -11.37 6.67 1.41
CA THR A 83 -10.42 6.66 2.53
C THR A 83 -10.58 5.46 3.46
N ARG A 84 -11.59 4.61 3.28
CA ARG A 84 -11.78 3.39 4.09
C ARG A 84 -10.89 2.25 3.57
N GLY A 85 -10.38 1.41 4.46
CA GLY A 85 -9.51 0.27 4.07
C GLY A 85 -10.21 -0.76 3.18
N TRP A 86 -11.32 -1.33 3.66
CA TRP A 86 -12.08 -2.40 2.98
C TRP A 86 -12.61 -2.03 1.59
N THR A 87 -12.90 -0.75 1.35
CA THR A 87 -13.41 -0.29 0.06
C THR A 87 -12.38 -0.39 -1.08
N LEU A 88 -11.12 -0.68 -0.77
CA LEU A 88 -10.13 -1.02 -1.79
C LEU A 88 -10.49 -2.32 -2.51
N GLN A 89 -10.94 -3.34 -1.76
CA GLN A 89 -11.41 -4.59 -2.35
C GLN A 89 -12.73 -4.38 -3.10
N GLU A 90 -13.66 -3.60 -2.54
CA GLU A 90 -14.91 -3.23 -3.22
C GLU A 90 -14.65 -2.56 -4.58
N LEU A 91 -13.61 -1.73 -4.68
CA LEU A 91 -13.22 -1.06 -5.92
C LEU A 91 -12.60 -2.02 -6.96
N LEU A 92 -11.69 -2.87 -6.50
CA LEU A 92 -10.79 -3.62 -7.39
C LEU A 92 -11.33 -5.01 -7.73
N ALA A 93 -11.89 -5.72 -6.75
CA ALA A 93 -12.28 -7.11 -6.90
C ALA A 93 -13.38 -7.34 -7.95
N PRO A 94 -14.50 -6.58 -7.98
CA PRO A 94 -15.62 -6.89 -8.87
C PRO A 94 -15.28 -6.80 -10.35
N ARG A 95 -15.83 -7.70 -11.16
CA ARG A 95 -15.75 -7.59 -12.64
C ARG A 95 -16.71 -6.54 -13.20
N GLN A 96 -17.81 -6.30 -12.49
CA GLN A 96 -18.78 -5.26 -12.83
C GLN A 96 -19.01 -4.36 -11.61
N ILE A 97 -19.04 -3.05 -11.81
CA ILE A 97 -19.30 -2.08 -10.74
C ILE A 97 -20.23 -0.97 -11.24
N LYS A 98 -21.08 -0.45 -10.35
CA LYS A 98 -21.94 0.69 -10.64
C LYS A 98 -21.91 1.71 -9.50
N PHE A 99 -21.55 2.95 -9.81
CA PHE A 99 -21.55 4.05 -8.85
C PHE A 99 -22.86 4.84 -8.88
N PHE A 100 -23.38 5.09 -7.68
CA PHE A 100 -24.55 5.90 -7.41
C PHE A 100 -24.18 7.07 -6.51
N ASP A 101 -24.80 8.22 -6.76
CA ASP A 101 -24.66 9.41 -5.92
C ASP A 101 -25.45 9.28 -4.60
N GLN A 102 -25.39 10.32 -3.77
CA GLN A 102 -26.08 10.36 -2.47
C GLN A 102 -27.60 10.17 -2.58
N TYR A 103 -28.19 10.40 -3.75
CA TYR A 103 -29.62 10.28 -4.06
C TYR A 103 -29.97 9.01 -4.84
N TRP A 104 -29.07 8.00 -4.86
CA TRP A 104 -29.25 6.75 -5.61
C TRP A 104 -29.44 6.95 -7.12
N ARG A 105 -28.85 8.02 -7.68
CA ARG A 105 -28.82 8.25 -9.12
C ARG A 105 -27.50 7.74 -9.70
N PRO A 106 -27.52 6.99 -10.83
CA PRO A 106 -26.30 6.56 -11.48
C PRO A 106 -25.42 7.76 -11.87
N LEU A 107 -24.12 7.72 -11.54
CA LEU A 107 -23.17 8.75 -11.97
C LEU A 107 -22.96 8.77 -13.50
N THR A 108 -23.25 7.64 -14.14
CA THR A 108 -23.09 7.36 -15.57
C THR A 108 -24.40 6.71 -16.08
N PRO A 109 -25.43 7.50 -16.44
CA PRO A 109 -26.79 6.99 -16.67
C PRO A 109 -26.94 5.97 -17.80
N ASN A 110 -26.11 6.05 -18.83
CA ASN A 110 -26.25 5.25 -20.06
C ASN A 110 -25.31 4.04 -20.08
N CYS A 111 -24.91 3.53 -18.91
CA CYS A 111 -23.98 2.41 -18.79
C CYS A 111 -24.43 1.52 -17.63
N SER A 112 -24.50 0.20 -17.81
CA SER A 112 -24.85 -0.73 -16.72
C SER A 112 -23.63 -1.15 -15.90
N ASN A 113 -22.43 -1.12 -16.49
CA ASN A 113 -21.18 -1.46 -15.82
C ASN A 113 -20.13 -0.38 -16.06
N ASP A 114 -19.79 0.35 -15.02
CA ASP A 114 -18.84 1.46 -15.12
C ASP A 114 -17.45 1.00 -15.54
N LYS A 115 -17.07 -0.28 -15.36
CA LYS A 115 -15.79 -0.82 -15.88
C LYS A 115 -15.76 -0.99 -17.40
N VAL A 116 -16.87 -0.81 -18.12
CA VAL A 116 -16.86 -0.78 -19.59
C VAL A 116 -16.72 0.67 -20.06
N PRO A 117 -15.60 1.06 -20.69
CA PRO A 117 -15.38 2.44 -21.15
C PRO A 117 -16.15 2.72 -22.45
N ASP A 118 -17.49 2.68 -22.41
CA ASP A 118 -18.35 2.90 -23.59
C ASP A 118 -19.00 4.30 -23.61
N THR A 119 -18.66 5.18 -22.66
CA THR A 119 -19.25 6.52 -22.60
C THR A 119 -18.21 7.63 -22.39
N LYS A 120 -18.48 8.80 -22.99
CA LYS A 120 -17.73 10.03 -22.73
C LYS A 120 -17.73 10.44 -21.25
N LEU A 121 -18.67 9.93 -20.42
CA LEU A 121 -18.73 10.17 -18.97
C LEU A 121 -17.98 9.12 -18.13
N GLY A 122 -17.90 7.86 -18.58
CA GLY A 122 -17.14 6.81 -17.89
C GLY A 122 -15.63 7.10 -17.88
N VAL A 123 -15.10 7.64 -18.98
CA VAL A 123 -13.68 8.06 -19.06
C VAL A 123 -13.32 9.13 -18.01
N PRO A 124 -14.09 10.22 -17.84
CA PRO A 124 -13.93 11.17 -16.74
C PRO A 124 -14.01 10.54 -15.35
N LEU A 125 -14.96 9.63 -15.10
CA LEU A 125 -15.14 9.00 -13.77
C LEU A 125 -13.86 8.28 -13.32
N TRP A 126 -13.32 7.40 -14.17
CA TRP A 126 -12.12 6.64 -13.83
C TRP A 126 -10.86 7.50 -13.78
N ARG A 127 -10.79 8.58 -14.58
CA ARG A 127 -9.71 9.56 -14.44
C ARG A 127 -9.75 10.23 -13.06
N THR A 128 -10.92 10.64 -12.60
CA THR A 128 -11.08 11.22 -11.26
C THR A 128 -10.76 10.20 -10.16
N ILE A 129 -11.22 8.95 -10.28
CA ILE A 129 -10.88 7.88 -9.32
C ILE A 129 -9.37 7.61 -9.31
N HIS A 130 -8.70 7.60 -10.47
CA HIS A 130 -7.25 7.51 -10.58
C HIS A 130 -6.54 8.67 -9.86
N GLU A 131 -7.01 9.89 -10.03
CA GLU A 131 -6.45 11.08 -9.37
C GLU A 131 -6.62 11.06 -7.85
N ILE A 132 -7.69 10.45 -7.34
CA ILE A 132 -7.96 10.30 -5.91
C ILE A 132 -7.12 9.17 -5.32
N THR A 133 -7.18 7.99 -5.91
CA THR A 133 -6.63 6.74 -5.35
C THR A 133 -5.17 6.52 -5.73
N GLY A 134 -4.72 7.10 -6.84
CA GLY A 134 -3.42 6.83 -7.45
C GLY A 134 -3.32 5.50 -8.19
N ILE A 135 -4.40 4.72 -8.27
CA ILE A 135 -4.44 3.42 -8.94
C ILE A 135 -4.52 3.63 -10.46
N PRO A 136 -3.64 3.01 -11.27
CA PRO A 136 -3.73 3.10 -12.73
C PRO A 136 -5.11 2.71 -13.25
N VAL A 137 -5.62 3.42 -14.26
CA VAL A 137 -6.94 3.13 -14.85
C VAL A 137 -7.03 1.68 -15.35
N SER A 138 -5.95 1.13 -15.90
CA SER A 138 -5.90 -0.29 -16.31
C SER A 138 -6.20 -1.24 -15.15
N GLN A 139 -5.66 -0.98 -13.96
CA GLN A 139 -5.92 -1.77 -12.75
C GLN A 139 -7.33 -1.54 -12.21
N LEU A 140 -7.89 -0.34 -12.35
CA LEU A 140 -9.27 -0.05 -11.95
C LEU A 140 -10.29 -0.82 -12.82
N LEU A 141 -10.03 -0.91 -14.13
CA LEU A 141 -10.89 -1.61 -15.08
C LEU A 141 -10.70 -3.13 -15.06
N SER A 142 -9.46 -3.61 -14.88
CA SER A 142 -9.13 -5.04 -14.92
C SER A 142 -8.02 -5.37 -13.93
N PHE A 143 -8.40 -5.49 -12.66
CA PHE A 143 -7.50 -5.89 -11.58
C PHE A 143 -7.34 -7.41 -11.52
N GLU A 144 -6.12 -7.91 -11.32
CA GLU A 144 -5.86 -9.29 -10.91
C GLU A 144 -5.17 -9.32 -9.55
N PRO A 145 -5.68 -10.10 -8.59
CA PRO A 145 -5.03 -10.27 -7.29
C PRO A 145 -3.70 -11.01 -7.43
N GLY A 146 -2.85 -10.91 -6.42
CA GLY A 146 -1.55 -11.60 -6.40
C GLY A 146 -0.39 -10.75 -5.90
N MET A 147 0.82 -11.30 -6.08
CA MET A 147 2.04 -10.88 -5.38
C MET A 147 3.00 -10.01 -6.19
N GLN A 148 2.49 -9.43 -7.28
CA GLN A 148 3.26 -8.56 -8.16
C GLN A 148 2.98 -7.10 -7.86
N HIS A 149 3.98 -6.23 -8.03
CA HIS A 149 3.86 -4.80 -7.80
C HIS A 149 3.45 -4.52 -6.33
N ILE A 150 4.16 -5.17 -5.39
CA ILE A 150 3.78 -5.17 -3.97
C ILE A 150 3.67 -3.74 -3.45
N LYS A 151 4.67 -2.93 -3.77
CA LYS A 151 4.73 -1.58 -3.25
C LYS A 151 3.61 -0.70 -3.79
N GLU A 152 3.22 -0.86 -5.05
CA GLU A 152 2.12 -0.12 -5.66
C GLU A 152 0.82 -0.47 -4.96
N ARG A 153 0.57 -1.77 -4.75
CA ARG A 153 -0.59 -2.24 -4.00
C ARG A 153 -0.60 -1.71 -2.56
N MET A 154 0.56 -1.68 -1.89
CA MET A 154 0.69 -1.06 -0.56
C MET A 154 0.45 0.46 -0.59
N VAL A 155 0.88 1.16 -1.65
CA VAL A 155 0.60 2.60 -1.83
C VAL A 155 -0.90 2.85 -2.03
N TRP A 156 -1.63 1.96 -2.69
CA TRP A 156 -3.09 2.08 -2.82
C TRP A 156 -3.82 1.97 -1.48
N ALA A 157 -3.19 1.27 -0.52
CA ALA A 157 -3.67 1.11 0.84
C ALA A 157 -3.20 2.22 1.80
N SER A 158 -2.12 2.93 1.48
CA SER A 158 -1.41 3.77 2.45
C SER A 158 -2.15 5.02 2.91
N ALA A 159 -3.02 5.57 2.05
CA ALA A 159 -3.89 6.69 2.40
C ALA A 159 -5.22 6.26 3.03
N ARG A 160 -5.44 4.94 3.18
CA ARG A 160 -6.70 4.39 3.71
C ARG A 160 -6.60 4.15 5.21
N LYS A 161 -7.73 4.32 5.89
CA LYS A 161 -7.90 4.21 7.33
C LYS A 161 -8.83 3.04 7.65
N THR A 162 -8.53 2.36 8.74
CA THR A 162 -9.32 1.26 9.27
C THR A 162 -9.74 1.55 10.70
N THR A 163 -10.89 1.02 11.11
CA THR A 163 -11.38 1.18 12.49
C THR A 163 -10.65 0.24 13.44
N ARG A 164 -10.49 -1.04 13.04
CA ARG A 164 -9.65 -2.00 13.74
C ARG A 164 -8.24 -1.94 13.17
N ILE A 165 -7.23 -2.10 14.03
CA ILE A 165 -5.83 -2.01 13.60
C ILE A 165 -5.44 -3.20 12.73
N GLU A 166 -6.02 -4.38 12.98
CA GLU A 166 -5.78 -5.61 12.24
C GLU A 166 -6.29 -5.52 10.79
N ASP A 167 -7.35 -4.73 10.56
CA ASP A 167 -7.92 -4.52 9.23
C ASP A 167 -6.93 -3.84 8.28
N LYS A 168 -5.89 -3.15 8.78
CA LYS A 168 -4.76 -2.69 7.95
C LYS A 168 -4.13 -3.84 7.15
N ALA A 169 -4.20 -5.05 7.69
CA ALA A 169 -3.75 -6.27 7.03
C ALA A 169 -4.90 -7.02 6.35
N TYR A 170 -6.01 -7.23 7.05
CA TYR A 170 -7.07 -8.11 6.54
C TYR A 170 -7.76 -7.58 5.29
N CYS A 171 -7.89 -6.25 5.15
CA CYS A 171 -8.41 -5.64 3.93
C CYS A 171 -7.47 -5.78 2.72
N LEU A 172 -6.26 -6.34 2.87
CA LEU A 172 -5.32 -6.57 1.79
C LEU A 172 -5.18 -8.05 1.42
N ILE A 173 -5.83 -8.97 2.16
CA ILE A 173 -5.74 -10.42 1.94
C ILE A 173 -6.10 -10.77 0.49
N GLY A 174 -7.26 -10.31 0.03
CA GLY A 174 -7.71 -10.55 -1.34
C GLY A 174 -6.95 -9.78 -2.40
N ILE A 175 -6.36 -8.62 -2.05
CA ILE A 175 -5.52 -7.84 -2.98
C ILE A 175 -4.23 -8.61 -3.28
N PHE A 176 -3.63 -9.25 -2.28
CA PHE A 176 -2.39 -10.01 -2.43
C PHE A 176 -2.59 -11.50 -2.71
N ASP A 177 -3.83 -11.99 -2.71
CA ASP A 177 -4.16 -13.42 -2.81
C ASP A 177 -3.40 -14.27 -1.76
N VAL A 178 -3.39 -13.79 -0.51
CA VAL A 178 -2.81 -14.52 0.63
C VAL A 178 -3.87 -15.28 1.41
N SER A 179 -3.42 -16.27 2.17
CA SER A 179 -4.23 -16.88 3.22
C SER A 179 -3.64 -16.50 4.58
N LEU A 180 -4.40 -15.74 5.37
CA LEU A 180 -4.07 -15.41 6.75
C LEU A 180 -5.16 -15.92 7.69
N ALA A 181 -4.76 -16.46 8.84
CA ALA A 181 -5.69 -16.69 9.96
C ALA A 181 -6.21 -15.35 10.49
N ILE A 182 -7.51 -15.26 10.79
CA ILE A 182 -8.14 -14.03 11.27
C ILE A 182 -8.21 -14.06 12.80
N ALA A 183 -7.52 -13.14 13.45
CA ALA A 183 -7.36 -13.09 14.90
C ALA A 183 -7.45 -11.64 15.40
N TYR A 184 -8.68 -11.12 15.51
CA TYR A 184 -8.90 -9.80 16.12
C TYR A 184 -8.42 -9.79 17.58
N GLY A 185 -7.63 -8.78 17.94
CA GLY A 185 -6.92 -8.68 19.22
C GLY A 185 -5.41 -8.87 19.10
N GLU A 186 -4.89 -9.34 17.96
CA GLU A 186 -3.44 -9.47 17.73
C GLU A 186 -2.74 -8.13 17.44
N GLY A 187 -3.50 -7.06 17.19
CA GLY A 187 -2.95 -5.72 17.00
C GLY A 187 -2.08 -5.60 15.75
N THR A 188 -0.87 -5.04 15.92
CA THR A 188 0.10 -4.84 14.82
C THR A 188 0.70 -6.13 14.27
N MET A 189 0.51 -7.28 14.94
CA MET A 189 0.93 -8.58 14.42
C MET A 189 0.24 -8.91 13.10
N ALA A 190 -1.00 -8.49 12.89
CA ALA A 190 -1.75 -8.78 11.67
C ALA A 190 -0.99 -8.33 10.42
N PHE A 191 -0.49 -7.09 10.42
CA PHE A 191 0.24 -6.52 9.29
C PHE A 191 1.67 -7.08 9.18
N HIS A 192 2.27 -7.46 10.31
CA HIS A 192 3.54 -8.19 10.30
C HIS A 192 3.39 -9.56 9.60
N ARG A 193 2.36 -10.35 9.96
CA ARG A 193 2.07 -11.65 9.33
C ARG A 193 1.74 -11.52 7.85
N LEU A 194 1.00 -10.48 7.44
CA LEU A 194 0.77 -10.21 6.03
C LEU A 194 2.07 -10.04 5.26
N GLN A 195 3.00 -9.23 5.77
CA GLN A 195 4.29 -9.04 5.12
C GLN A 195 5.09 -10.35 5.06
N LEU A 196 5.07 -11.18 6.10
CA LEU A 196 5.72 -12.49 6.08
C LEU A 196 5.13 -13.44 5.03
N GLU A 197 3.80 -13.51 4.89
CA GLU A 197 3.16 -14.32 3.85
C GLU A 197 3.52 -13.83 2.44
N ILE A 198 3.59 -12.51 2.24
CA ILE A 198 4.03 -11.91 0.98
C ILE A 198 5.49 -12.28 0.70
N MET A 199 6.38 -12.18 1.70
CA MET A 199 7.80 -12.54 1.57
C MET A 199 8.03 -13.99 1.16
N GLN A 200 7.20 -14.91 1.65
CA GLN A 200 7.36 -16.34 1.37
C GLN A 200 6.96 -16.71 -0.06
N ARG A 201 6.18 -15.86 -0.74
CA ARG A 201 5.57 -16.17 -2.04
C ARG A 201 5.97 -15.21 -3.16
N SER A 202 6.82 -14.23 -2.88
CA SER A 202 7.27 -13.22 -3.84
C SER A 202 8.76 -12.95 -3.70
N ASP A 203 9.43 -12.68 -4.81
CA ASP A 203 10.78 -12.11 -4.87
C ASP A 203 10.75 -10.60 -5.19
N ASP A 204 9.57 -9.97 -5.23
CA ASP A 204 9.42 -8.54 -5.43
C ASP A 204 9.96 -7.76 -4.22
N LYS A 205 11.14 -7.16 -4.42
CA LYS A 205 11.87 -6.35 -3.43
C LYS A 205 11.19 -5.01 -3.12
N GLY A 206 10.11 -4.67 -3.83
CA GLY A 206 9.25 -3.52 -3.53
C GLY A 206 8.70 -3.55 -2.11
N LEU A 207 8.54 -4.75 -1.53
CA LEU A 207 8.16 -4.92 -0.12
C LEU A 207 9.08 -4.16 0.86
N PHE A 208 10.37 -4.01 0.56
CA PHE A 208 11.34 -3.36 1.45
C PHE A 208 11.47 -1.84 1.20
N ALA A 209 10.75 -1.29 0.22
CA ALA A 209 10.88 0.10 -0.20
C ALA A 209 9.88 1.04 0.51
N TRP A 210 9.86 1.02 1.84
CA TRP A 210 8.98 1.82 2.72
C TRP A 210 9.79 2.79 3.60
N ARG A 211 9.17 3.83 4.17
CA ARG A 211 9.83 4.75 5.13
C ARG A 211 8.96 4.95 6.38
N GLY A 212 9.56 5.46 7.45
CA GLY A 212 8.84 5.73 8.70
C GLY A 212 9.04 4.62 9.72
N GLN A 213 7.99 4.29 10.46
CA GLN A 213 8.06 3.35 11.58
C GLN A 213 8.21 1.90 11.10
N GLU A 214 9.14 1.19 11.71
CA GLU A 214 9.35 -0.24 11.52
C GLU A 214 8.34 -1.08 12.32
N SER A 215 8.10 -2.30 11.87
CA SER A 215 7.29 -3.27 12.58
C SER A 215 7.90 -3.54 13.96
N ALA A 216 7.07 -3.56 15.01
CA ALA A 216 7.50 -3.87 16.37
C ALA A 216 8.18 -5.25 16.52
N TYR A 217 8.00 -6.13 15.54
CA TYR A 217 8.51 -7.50 15.53
C TYR A 217 9.73 -7.67 14.61
N ASN A 218 9.92 -6.77 13.64
CA ASN A 218 11.02 -6.85 12.68
C ASN A 218 11.29 -5.47 12.03
N SER A 219 12.47 -4.93 12.30
CA SER A 219 13.01 -3.67 11.78
C SER A 219 13.04 -3.56 10.25
N MET A 220 13.02 -4.68 9.52
CA MET A 220 13.02 -4.72 8.05
C MET A 220 11.64 -4.52 7.42
N LEU A 221 10.60 -4.70 8.21
CA LEU A 221 9.22 -4.65 7.77
C LEU A 221 8.58 -3.34 8.23
N ALA A 222 7.63 -2.85 7.44
CA ALA A 222 6.89 -1.65 7.77
C ALA A 222 5.94 -1.90 8.94
N ALA A 223 5.68 -0.88 9.76
CA ALA A 223 4.65 -0.95 10.80
C ALA A 223 3.23 -1.06 10.21
N GLY A 224 3.00 -0.50 9.02
CA GLY A 224 1.70 -0.44 8.36
C GLY A 224 1.80 0.00 6.90
N PRO A 225 0.68 -0.03 6.15
CA PRO A 225 0.64 0.43 4.77
C PRO A 225 0.98 1.93 4.64
N GLU A 226 0.74 2.75 5.67
CA GLU A 226 1.09 4.19 5.71
C GLU A 226 2.58 4.48 5.48
N CYS A 227 3.45 3.50 5.73
CA CYS A 227 4.89 3.61 5.47
C CYS A 227 5.23 3.61 3.97
N PHE A 228 4.29 3.20 3.12
CA PHE A 228 4.43 3.18 1.67
C PHE A 228 3.82 4.46 1.08
N PHE A 229 4.57 5.16 0.22
CA PHE A 229 4.16 6.47 -0.27
C PHE A 229 4.25 6.56 -1.79
N ARG A 230 3.33 7.33 -2.36
CA ARG A 230 3.30 7.70 -3.78
C ARG A 230 4.42 8.70 -4.08
N SER A 231 5.67 8.27 -4.06
CA SER A 231 6.70 9.07 -4.73
C SER A 231 6.49 9.04 -6.26
N MET A 232 7.07 9.99 -6.97
CA MET A 232 7.23 9.97 -8.43
C MET A 232 8.32 8.96 -8.83
N TRP A 233 8.07 7.70 -8.55
CA TRP A 233 8.85 6.54 -8.97
C TRP A 233 7.77 5.64 -9.57
N SER A 234 7.71 5.60 -10.89
CA SER A 234 7.10 4.45 -11.53
C SER A 234 7.90 3.24 -11.05
N LEU A 235 7.19 2.16 -10.74
CA LEU A 235 7.68 0.79 -10.74
C LEU A 235 9.04 0.69 -11.41
N LEU A 236 10.00 0.08 -10.71
CA LEU A 236 11.11 -0.56 -11.39
C LEU A 236 10.50 -1.20 -12.63
N PRO A 237 10.88 -0.78 -13.85
CA PRO A 237 10.38 -1.48 -15.01
C PRO A 237 10.69 -2.96 -14.78
N GLU A 238 9.96 -3.82 -15.45
CA GLU A 238 10.35 -5.22 -15.63
C GLU A 238 11.67 -5.21 -16.43
N VAL A 239 12.75 -4.70 -15.83
CA VAL A 239 14.02 -4.43 -16.47
C VAL A 239 14.76 -5.73 -16.47
N GLU A 240 15.16 -6.13 -17.69
CA GLU A 240 16.21 -7.08 -18.02
C GLU A 240 16.93 -7.55 -16.77
N ARG A 241 16.46 -8.71 -16.27
CA ARG A 241 17.13 -9.45 -15.21
C ARG A 241 18.56 -9.63 -15.69
N GLU A 242 19.52 -9.04 -14.98
CA GLU A 242 20.90 -9.49 -15.05
C GLU A 242 20.85 -11.01 -14.89
N PRO A 243 21.25 -11.81 -15.89
CA PRO A 243 20.96 -13.25 -15.92
C PRO A 243 21.53 -14.01 -14.71
N ASN A 244 22.45 -13.38 -13.97
CA ASN A 244 23.16 -13.97 -12.84
C ASN A 244 22.81 -13.37 -11.46
N LEU A 245 21.93 -12.36 -11.36
CA LEU A 245 21.58 -11.78 -10.05
C LEU A 245 20.51 -12.62 -9.37
N ASP A 246 20.83 -13.21 -8.22
CA ASP A 246 19.85 -13.84 -7.35
C ASP A 246 18.82 -12.80 -6.87
N THR A 247 17.58 -12.91 -7.36
CA THR A 247 16.49 -12.02 -6.98
C THR A 247 15.86 -12.41 -5.65
N THR A 248 16.15 -13.61 -5.14
CA THR A 248 15.53 -14.13 -3.93
C THR A 248 16.00 -13.39 -2.68
N TYR A 249 15.16 -13.49 -1.65
CA TYR A 249 15.48 -13.02 -0.32
C TYR A 249 14.89 -13.98 0.71
N ALA A 250 15.51 -14.05 1.89
CA ALA A 250 15.06 -14.91 2.97
C ALA A 250 15.19 -14.19 4.30
N LEU A 251 14.15 -14.28 5.13
CA LEU A 251 14.23 -13.86 6.51
C LEU A 251 14.86 -14.98 7.34
N THR A 252 15.98 -14.70 7.99
CA THR A 252 16.69 -15.64 8.87
C THR A 252 16.63 -15.17 10.31
N ASN A 253 17.02 -16.02 11.27
CA ASN A 253 17.23 -15.61 12.67
C ASN A 253 18.30 -14.52 12.84
N ARG A 254 19.08 -14.26 11.78
CA ARG A 254 20.12 -13.23 11.72
C ARG A 254 19.64 -11.93 11.06
N GLY A 255 18.46 -11.91 10.44
CA GLY A 255 17.95 -10.77 9.67
C GLY A 255 17.59 -11.15 8.24
N LEU A 256 17.23 -10.13 7.44
CA LEU A 256 16.90 -10.29 6.03
C LEU A 256 18.18 -10.52 5.22
N ARG A 257 18.29 -11.68 4.57
CA ARG A 257 19.33 -11.98 3.60
C ARG A 257 18.79 -11.68 2.20
N MET A 258 19.45 -10.77 1.48
CA MET A 258 19.14 -10.53 0.07
C MET A 258 20.38 -10.11 -0.71
N SER A 259 20.39 -10.42 -2.00
CA SER A 259 21.43 -9.97 -2.94
C SER A 259 20.99 -8.66 -3.57
N VAL A 260 21.82 -7.62 -3.38
CA VAL A 260 21.59 -6.29 -3.94
C VAL A 260 22.91 -5.68 -4.40
N PRO A 261 22.88 -4.86 -5.47
CA PRO A 261 24.07 -4.11 -5.84
C PRO A 261 24.41 -3.04 -4.80
N VAL A 262 25.69 -2.90 -4.50
CA VAL A 262 26.18 -2.02 -3.42
C VAL A 262 27.20 -1.02 -3.94
N TYR A 263 27.05 0.23 -3.50
CA TYR A 263 28.03 1.29 -3.72
C TYR A 263 28.75 1.60 -2.41
N GLY A 264 30.09 1.61 -2.49
CA GLY A 264 30.93 2.14 -1.42
C GLY A 264 30.75 3.65 -1.34
N VAL A 265 30.69 4.16 -0.12
CA VAL A 265 30.54 5.59 0.13
C VAL A 265 31.78 6.10 0.84
N GLU A 266 32.43 7.12 0.27
CA GLU A 266 33.41 7.90 1.02
C GLU A 266 32.64 8.92 1.86
N SER A 267 32.56 8.66 3.17
CA SER A 267 31.91 9.60 4.09
C SER A 267 32.83 10.79 4.33
N THR A 268 32.41 11.99 3.94
CA THR A 268 33.01 13.22 4.48
C THR A 268 32.52 13.42 5.93
N LYS A 269 33.30 14.12 6.77
CA LYS A 269 32.93 14.39 8.17
C LYS A 269 31.57 15.11 8.21
N GLY A 270 30.61 14.55 8.95
CA GLY A 270 29.28 15.15 9.10
C GLY A 270 29.36 16.53 9.76
N VAL A 271 28.53 17.47 9.31
CA VAL A 271 28.39 18.79 9.92
C VAL A 271 27.18 18.77 10.85
N CYS A 272 27.35 19.23 12.10
CA CYS A 272 26.23 19.43 13.02
C CYS A 272 25.27 20.48 12.43
N LEU A 273 24.00 20.15 12.31
CA LEU A 273 23.00 21.15 11.93
C LEU A 273 22.64 22.00 13.16
N PRO A 274 22.59 23.34 13.03
CA PRO A 274 22.02 24.17 14.07
C PRO A 274 20.54 23.80 14.27
N ASP A 275 20.11 23.74 15.52
CA ASP A 275 18.73 23.43 15.89
C ASP A 275 17.76 24.37 15.16
N GLY A 276 16.83 23.81 14.36
CA GLY A 276 15.68 24.57 13.85
C GLY A 276 15.69 25.03 12.39
N SER A 277 16.23 24.27 11.42
CA SER A 277 15.83 24.47 10.01
C SER A 277 14.61 23.62 9.65
N ASP A 278 13.43 24.19 9.91
CA ASP A 278 12.15 23.72 9.40
C ASP A 278 12.20 23.59 7.87
N PHE A 279 12.06 22.36 7.37
CA PHE A 279 11.64 22.11 6.00
C PHE A 279 10.49 21.10 6.04
N ALA A 280 9.35 21.53 5.50
CA ALA A 280 8.04 20.92 5.62
C ALA A 280 8.00 19.40 5.36
N GLY A 281 7.88 18.65 6.44
CA GLY A 281 7.17 17.39 6.49
C GLY A 281 6.24 17.47 7.69
N SER A 282 4.98 17.80 7.45
CA SER A 282 3.96 17.74 8.49
C SER A 282 3.80 16.28 8.93
N ASP A 283 4.41 15.92 10.04
CA ASP A 283 3.76 15.16 11.11
C ASP A 283 4.64 15.20 12.36
N SER A 284 3.97 15.29 13.48
CA SER A 284 4.44 15.68 14.80
C SER A 284 5.54 14.79 15.37
N ASP A 285 6.80 15.17 15.21
CA ASP A 285 7.90 14.79 16.11
C ASP A 285 8.34 16.04 16.88
N ARG A 286 7.70 16.30 18.03
CA ARG A 286 8.29 17.16 19.06
C ARG A 286 9.34 16.36 19.79
N ASP A 287 10.52 16.25 19.18
CA ASP A 287 11.71 15.84 19.92
C ASP A 287 12.91 16.63 19.40
N GLY A 288 13.48 17.47 20.25
CA GLY A 288 14.58 18.40 19.95
C GLY A 288 15.91 17.68 19.73
N SER A 289 15.95 16.78 18.74
CA SER A 289 17.14 16.02 18.38
C SER A 289 17.94 16.75 17.30
N SER A 290 19.15 17.19 17.67
CA SER A 290 20.12 17.76 16.75
C SER A 290 20.55 16.71 15.71
N GLY A 291 20.27 16.97 14.45
CA GLY A 291 20.64 16.08 13.34
C GLY A 291 22.03 16.39 12.79
N PHE A 292 22.69 15.36 12.24
CA PHE A 292 23.96 15.47 11.52
C PHE A 292 23.70 15.40 10.02
N GLN A 293 24.27 16.32 9.25
CA GLN A 293 24.25 16.27 7.80
C GLN A 293 25.54 15.62 7.28
N TYR A 294 25.39 14.53 6.53
CA TYR A 294 26.47 13.85 5.85
C TYR A 294 26.41 14.19 4.36
N GLU A 295 27.55 14.58 3.80
CA GLU A 295 27.75 14.59 2.35
C GLU A 295 28.45 13.30 1.95
N LEU A 296 27.70 12.44 1.29
CA LEU A 296 28.14 11.14 0.81
C LEU A 296 28.59 11.31 -0.63
N MET A 297 29.87 11.06 -0.88
CA MET A 297 30.40 10.98 -2.23
C MET A 297 30.31 9.54 -2.69
N VAL A 298 29.55 9.32 -3.75
CA VAL A 298 29.28 7.98 -4.25
C VAL A 298 29.68 7.93 -5.72
N GLU A 299 30.63 7.04 -6.01
CA GLU A 299 31.15 6.83 -7.36
C GLU A 299 29.98 6.51 -8.31
N GLY A 300 29.83 7.33 -9.35
CA GLY A 300 28.74 7.19 -10.33
C GLY A 300 27.36 7.76 -9.93
N LEU A 301 27.16 8.13 -8.66
CA LEU A 301 25.92 8.74 -8.16
C LEU A 301 26.07 10.24 -7.83
N GLY A 302 27.30 10.71 -7.67
CA GLY A 302 27.60 12.10 -7.30
C GLY A 302 27.37 12.36 -5.81
N ARG A 303 27.15 13.64 -5.47
CA ARG A 303 27.00 14.09 -4.08
C ARG A 303 25.58 13.84 -3.58
N ILE A 304 25.44 13.03 -2.53
CA ILE A 304 24.18 12.78 -1.85
C ILE A 304 24.25 13.39 -0.45
N THR A 305 23.31 14.28 -0.14
CA THR A 305 23.21 14.88 1.20
C THR A 305 22.18 14.10 2.01
N VAL A 306 22.58 13.56 3.16
CA VAL A 306 21.70 12.80 4.05
C VAL A 306 21.73 13.41 5.44
N LYS A 307 20.56 13.63 6.04
CA LYS A 307 20.45 14.01 7.45
C LYS A 307 20.21 12.75 8.28
N LEU A 308 21.11 12.46 9.22
CA LEU A 308 21.02 11.32 10.13
C LEU A 308 20.96 11.82 11.58
N ARG A 309 20.31 11.06 12.46
CA ARG A 309 20.16 11.44 13.88
C ARG A 309 21.45 11.32 14.70
N GLU A 310 22.48 10.63 14.20
CA GLU A 310 23.70 10.34 14.96
C GLU A 310 24.99 10.59 14.14
N HIS A 311 26.06 11.03 14.82
CA HIS A 311 27.39 11.27 14.22
C HIS A 311 28.25 9.98 14.06
N ARG A 312 27.78 8.80 14.49
CA ARG A 312 28.68 7.65 14.73
C ARG A 312 28.80 6.61 13.61
N TYR A 313 28.36 6.90 12.39
CA TYR A 313 28.39 5.91 11.32
C TYR A 313 29.74 5.91 10.58
N ARG A 314 30.61 4.92 10.86
CA ARG A 314 31.95 4.80 10.24
C ARG A 314 31.96 4.10 8.89
N HIS A 315 31.11 3.08 8.70
CA HIS A 315 31.11 2.20 7.52
C HIS A 315 29.76 2.29 6.81
N LEU A 316 29.56 3.38 6.08
CA LEU A 316 28.34 3.61 5.31
C LEU A 316 28.44 2.93 3.94
N LYS A 317 27.39 2.19 3.57
CA LYS A 317 27.19 1.63 2.23
C LYS A 317 25.80 1.98 1.72
N ILE A 318 25.66 2.08 0.40
CA ILE A 318 24.34 2.24 -0.23
C ILE A 318 24.01 0.99 -1.01
N ALA A 319 22.97 0.28 -0.59
CA ALA A 319 22.37 -0.83 -1.33
C ALA A 319 21.27 -0.31 -2.26
N ILE A 320 21.23 -0.75 -3.51
CA ILE A 320 20.21 -0.33 -4.47
C ILE A 320 19.16 -1.41 -4.63
N LEU A 321 17.89 -1.04 -4.46
CA LEU A 321 16.75 -1.89 -4.81
C LEU A 321 16.37 -1.65 -6.28
N GLY A 322 16.74 -2.60 -7.16
CA GLY A 322 16.31 -2.65 -8.57
C GLY A 322 17.27 -2.04 -9.60
N ASN A 323 17.03 -2.28 -10.91
CA ASN A 323 17.91 -1.86 -12.01
C ASN A 323 17.79 -0.35 -12.32
N ALA A 324 18.92 0.26 -12.66
CA ALA A 324 19.10 1.66 -12.92
C ALA A 324 19.14 1.98 -14.42
N SER A 325 17.98 2.07 -15.06
CA SER A 325 17.88 2.79 -16.32
C SER A 325 16.98 4.03 -16.17
N ARG A 326 17.66 5.18 -16.18
CA ARG A 326 17.19 6.55 -16.47
C ARG A 326 15.91 7.01 -15.75
N THR A 327 16.03 7.32 -14.47
CA THR A 327 15.82 8.69 -13.93
C THR A 327 15.92 8.73 -12.40
N THR A 328 15.48 7.69 -11.68
CA THR A 328 15.55 7.60 -10.20
C THR A 328 15.54 6.16 -9.68
N SER A 329 16.34 5.84 -8.66
CA SER A 329 16.37 4.54 -7.98
C SER A 329 16.14 4.67 -6.47
N VAL A 330 15.72 3.56 -5.84
CA VAL A 330 15.58 3.43 -4.38
C VAL A 330 16.88 2.88 -3.81
N ALA A 331 17.48 3.65 -2.92
CA ALA A 331 18.70 3.26 -2.21
C ALA A 331 18.36 3.03 -0.73
N ILE A 332 18.83 1.92 -0.17
CA ILE A 332 18.87 1.72 1.27
C ILE A 332 20.25 2.13 1.74
N LEU A 333 20.31 3.13 2.62
CA LEU A 333 21.54 3.46 3.32
C LEU A 333 21.73 2.46 4.46
N LEU A 334 22.89 1.82 4.46
CA LEU A 334 23.29 0.78 5.39
C LEU A 334 24.50 1.25 6.20
N VAL A 335 24.57 0.83 7.46
CA VAL A 335 25.78 0.89 8.27
C VAL A 335 26.22 -0.52 8.64
N PHE A 336 27.49 -0.82 8.47
CA PHE A 336 28.06 -2.06 9.01
C PHE A 336 28.29 -1.92 10.53
N SER A 337 27.72 -2.85 11.29
CA SER A 337 27.92 -2.96 12.74
C SER A 337 29.05 -3.96 13.01
N GLU A 338 30.17 -3.46 13.53
CA GLU A 338 31.32 -4.30 13.92
C GLU A 338 30.96 -5.27 15.06
N THR A 339 30.01 -4.91 15.92
CA THR A 339 29.59 -5.76 17.05
C THR A 339 28.75 -6.95 16.62
N THR A 340 27.87 -6.78 15.62
CA THR A 340 27.03 -7.87 15.12
C THR A 340 27.60 -8.54 13.87
N GLY A 341 28.58 -7.92 13.20
CA GLY A 341 29.10 -8.36 11.91
C GLY A 341 28.07 -8.26 10.78
N GLN A 342 27.09 -7.37 10.91
CA GLN A 342 25.95 -7.28 10.00
C GLN A 342 25.67 -5.84 9.58
N TYR A 343 24.93 -5.68 8.48
CA TYR A 343 24.44 -4.37 8.07
C TYR A 343 23.14 -4.05 8.80
N LYS A 344 22.99 -2.79 9.18
CA LYS A 344 21.75 -2.22 9.69
C LYS A 344 21.25 -1.18 8.69
N ARG A 345 19.96 -1.25 8.36
CA ARG A 345 19.30 -0.19 7.58
C ARG A 345 19.13 1.04 8.45
N ILE A 346 19.53 2.20 7.93
CA ILE A 346 19.41 3.48 8.64
C ILE A 346 18.55 4.51 7.90
N ALA A 347 18.44 4.42 6.57
CA ALA A 347 17.56 5.30 5.79
C ALA A 347 17.19 4.69 4.44
N ILE A 348 16.12 5.19 3.83
CA ILE A 348 15.85 5.04 2.40
C ILE A 348 16.07 6.38 1.71
N LEU A 349 16.82 6.36 0.63
CA LEU A 349 17.22 7.51 -0.17
C LEU A 349 16.64 7.40 -1.58
N LYS A 350 16.28 8.56 -2.15
CA LYS A 350 15.98 8.69 -3.57
C LYS A 350 17.23 9.18 -4.28
N VAL A 351 17.74 8.42 -5.25
CA VAL A 351 18.97 8.78 -5.97
C VAL A 351 18.70 8.91 -7.46
N LYS A 352 19.22 9.94 -8.10
CA LYS A 352 19.13 10.17 -9.55
C LYS A 352 20.44 9.75 -10.21
N ARG A 353 20.37 8.94 -11.28
CA ARG A 353 21.50 8.54 -12.16
C ARG A 353 22.53 7.62 -11.47
N LEU A 354 22.52 6.32 -11.79
CA LEU A 354 23.56 5.35 -11.40
C LEU A 354 24.44 5.02 -12.61
N SER A 355 25.76 5.11 -12.43
CA SER A 355 26.78 4.56 -13.33
C SER A 355 27.09 3.09 -12.97
N PRO A 356 27.91 2.35 -13.75
CA PRO A 356 27.91 0.89 -13.67
C PRO A 356 28.34 0.37 -12.30
N TRP A 357 27.67 -0.70 -11.93
CA TRP A 357 27.59 -1.37 -10.64
C TRP A 357 28.93 -1.90 -10.13
N LYS A 358 29.05 -2.06 -8.80
CA LYS A 358 29.95 -3.09 -8.24
C LYS A 358 29.19 -4.41 -8.16
N GLU A 359 29.92 -5.52 -8.09
CA GLU A 359 29.33 -6.86 -7.98
C GLU A 359 28.29 -6.93 -6.85
N PRO A 360 27.17 -7.65 -7.06
CA PRO A 360 26.14 -7.79 -6.03
C PRO A 360 26.72 -8.42 -4.77
N GLU A 361 26.49 -7.79 -3.62
CA GLU A 361 26.87 -8.33 -2.32
C GLU A 361 25.64 -8.95 -1.63
N ILE A 362 25.86 -10.05 -0.90
CA ILE A 362 24.86 -10.61 0.01
C ILE A 362 24.89 -9.77 1.28
N ILE A 363 23.78 -9.10 1.56
CA ILE A 363 23.64 -8.25 2.74
C ILE A 363 22.65 -8.89 3.70
N PHE A 364 23.04 -8.96 4.97
CA PHE A 364 22.13 -9.21 6.08
C PHE A 364 21.72 -7.87 6.66
N ILE A 365 20.42 -7.57 6.59
CA ILE A 365 19.86 -6.35 7.17
C ILE A 365 19.08 -6.72 8.43
N LYS A 366 19.50 -6.13 9.56
CA LYS A 366 18.90 -6.29 10.89
C LYS A 366 18.34 -4.98 11.43
#